data_AF-A0A8T7CI57-F1
#
_entry.id   AF-A0A8T7CI57-F1
#
_cell.length_a   1.000
_cell.length_b   1.000
_cell.length_c   1.000
_cell.angle_alpha   90.00
_cell.angle_beta   90.00
_cell.angle_gamma   90.00
#
_symmetry.space_group_name_H-M   'P 1'
#
loop_
_entity.id
_entity.type
_entity.pdbx_description
1 polymer ?
#
loop_
_entity_poly.entity_id
_entity_poly.type
_entity_poly.pdbx_seq_one_letter_code
_entity_poly.pdbx_strand_id
1 'polypeptide(L)'
;MPVRFTIVLYLTLMQFASANGNQPSAKSEILLTQTQKLLAENKVTKQSEKQLEQNVLAFASQEPAQGSKQLLAELSLREPKILVPHEEGNVLVPFVDVGAAARYVLRYWERQEARQFALRASAAADTRFLDKYFSSDANRQSGFIDAVNDAPEQDLLLYRDELLEKISLYGADRLAAAMAKSLGDAGLHRQVIRNGSAPVALATLPVLQENLGVVAALPLLQLALSRDDIASAAVFEIAQLGGTLPQANDLLWQLIADPEHGSSAAAAIARYADRHAVNKLSSLLSSPDSLLRNRASLALRLIDRRASLLPSGDAGN
;
A
#
# COMPACT_ATOMS: atom_id res chain seq x y z
N MET A 1 43.08 14.51 24.57
CA MET A 1 42.95 15.61 23.58
C MET A 1 43.36 15.09 22.22
N PRO A 2 42.38 14.76 21.37
CA PRO A 2 42.38 15.25 19.98
C PRO A 2 40.93 15.46 19.49
N VAL A 3 40.39 16.67 19.64
CA VAL A 3 39.04 17.02 19.10
C VAL A 3 39.11 18.24 18.16
N ARG A 4 40.25 18.92 18.11
CA ARG A 4 40.42 20.14 17.29
C ARG A 4 40.80 19.87 15.83
N PHE A 5 41.18 18.64 15.46
CA PHE A 5 41.57 18.33 14.07
C PHE A 5 40.40 17.96 13.15
N THR A 6 39.27 17.47 13.68
CA THR A 6 38.11 17.09 12.87
C THR A 6 37.32 18.29 12.33
N ILE A 7 37.29 19.40 13.06
CA ILE A 7 36.53 20.61 12.68
C ILE A 7 37.19 21.34 11.50
N VAL A 8 38.52 21.31 11.39
CA VAL A 8 39.24 22.00 10.30
C VAL A 8 39.07 21.28 8.97
N LEU A 9 38.89 19.94 8.99
CA LEU A 9 38.65 19.16 7.77
C LEU A 9 37.22 19.37 7.19
N TYR A 10 36.24 19.73 8.03
CA TYR A 10 34.86 19.99 7.59
C TYR A 10 34.70 21.35 6.89
N LEU A 11 35.48 22.37 7.26
CA LEU A 11 35.46 23.67 6.60
C LEU A 11 36.02 23.61 5.17
N THR A 12 36.95 22.69 4.89
CA THR A 12 37.51 22.51 3.54
C THR A 12 36.54 21.73 2.62
N LEU A 13 35.70 20.86 3.17
CA LEU A 13 34.67 20.13 2.41
C LEU A 13 33.48 21.02 2.01
N MET A 14 33.17 22.08 2.77
CA MET A 14 32.14 23.07 2.36
C MET A 14 32.54 23.88 1.12
N GLN A 15 33.84 24.11 0.87
CA GLN A 15 34.29 24.83 -0.32
C GLN A 15 34.29 23.98 -1.60
N PHE A 16 34.33 22.65 -1.50
CA PHE A 16 34.30 21.75 -2.66
C PHE A 16 32.89 21.35 -3.12
N ALA A 17 31.86 21.50 -2.28
CA ALA A 17 30.47 21.18 -2.64
C ALA A 17 29.81 22.22 -3.58
N SER A 18 30.47 23.35 -3.84
CA SER A 18 29.96 24.42 -4.73
C SER A 18 30.05 24.06 -6.23
N ALA A 19 30.68 22.94 -6.60
CA ALA A 19 30.94 22.61 -8.00
C ALA A 19 29.83 21.80 -8.70
N ASN A 20 28.85 21.24 -7.97
CA ASN A 20 27.79 20.41 -8.56
C ASN A 20 26.38 20.87 -8.13
N GLY A 21 25.95 22.01 -8.68
CA GLY A 21 24.63 22.12 -9.33
C GLY A 21 23.34 22.00 -8.52
N ASN A 22 23.33 22.14 -7.19
CA ASN A 22 22.11 22.46 -6.45
C ASN A 22 22.46 23.19 -5.16
N GLN A 23 22.31 24.52 -5.14
CA GLN A 23 22.49 25.29 -3.91
C GLN A 23 21.40 24.87 -2.92
N PRO A 24 21.76 24.53 -1.67
CA PRO A 24 20.77 24.19 -0.67
C PRO A 24 19.85 25.39 -0.44
N SER A 25 18.56 25.14 -0.22
CA SER A 25 17.66 26.22 0.20
C SER A 25 18.16 26.81 1.52
N ALA A 26 18.02 28.12 1.73
CA ALA A 26 18.41 28.75 3.00
C ALA A 26 17.77 28.06 4.23
N LYS A 27 16.56 27.50 4.06
CA LYS A 27 15.89 26.70 5.09
C LYS A 27 16.61 25.39 5.40
N SER A 28 17.12 24.69 4.37
CA SER A 28 17.89 23.46 4.54
C SER A 28 19.24 23.70 5.24
N GLU A 29 19.92 24.81 4.97
CA GLU A 29 21.18 25.17 5.63
C GLU A 29 20.97 25.53 7.11
N ILE A 30 19.90 26.28 7.41
CA ILE A 30 19.51 26.60 8.79
C ILE A 30 19.22 25.31 9.56
N LEU A 31 18.44 24.39 8.97
CA LEU A 31 18.09 23.13 9.59
C LEU A 31 19.32 22.24 9.81
N LEU A 32 20.23 22.17 8.84
CA LEU A 32 21.52 21.48 8.95
C LEU A 32 22.34 22.01 10.12
N THR A 33 22.50 23.33 10.19
CA THR A 33 23.28 24.01 11.23
C THR A 33 22.66 23.78 12.61
N GLN A 34 21.34 23.89 12.74
CA GLN A 34 20.62 23.65 13.99
C GLN A 34 20.79 22.19 14.47
N THR A 35 20.68 21.23 13.55
CA THR A 35 20.83 19.81 13.86
C THR A 35 22.26 19.47 14.30
N GLN A 36 23.26 20.00 13.59
CA GLN A 36 24.67 19.85 13.96
C GLN A 36 24.99 20.48 15.31
N LYS A 37 24.40 21.65 15.61
CA LYS A 37 24.57 22.31 16.91
C LYS A 37 24.01 21.45 18.05
N LEU A 38 22.80 20.91 17.89
CA LEU A 38 22.20 20.00 18.90
C LEU A 38 23.07 18.76 19.14
N LEU A 39 23.68 18.21 18.09
CA LEU A 39 24.61 17.08 18.22
C LEU A 39 25.90 17.50 18.94
N ALA A 40 26.45 18.68 18.64
CA ALA A 40 27.67 19.18 19.25
C ALA A 40 27.52 19.54 20.74
N GLU A 41 26.33 19.95 21.18
CA GLU A 41 26.03 20.23 22.59
C GLU A 41 26.15 18.98 23.49
N ASN A 42 26.06 17.78 22.91
CA ASN A 42 26.24 16.47 23.55
C ASN A 42 25.42 16.28 24.86
N LYS A 43 24.34 17.04 25.03
CA LYS A 43 23.41 16.89 26.16
C LYS A 43 22.33 15.90 25.77
N VAL A 44 22.38 14.69 26.34
CA VAL A 44 21.34 13.67 26.12
C VAL A 44 20.23 13.89 27.14
N THR A 45 19.13 14.49 26.70
CA THR A 45 17.92 14.75 27.50
C THR A 45 16.69 14.37 26.66
N LYS A 46 15.56 14.08 27.30
CA LYS A 46 14.31 13.81 26.58
C LYS A 46 13.95 14.95 25.61
N GLN A 47 14.15 16.19 26.04
CA GLN A 47 13.86 17.35 25.21
C GLN A 47 14.80 17.48 24.01
N SER A 48 16.11 17.28 24.21
CA SER A 48 17.09 17.40 23.10
C SER A 48 16.95 16.26 22.09
N GLU A 49 16.70 15.02 22.53
CA GLU A 49 16.45 13.90 21.61
C GLU A 49 15.14 14.10 20.82
N LYS A 50 14.07 14.59 21.46
CA LYS A 50 12.81 14.93 20.76
C LYS A 50 13.00 16.06 19.74
N GLN A 51 13.74 17.10 20.10
CA GLN A 51 14.05 18.20 19.16
C GLN A 51 14.90 17.71 17.99
N LEU A 52 15.86 16.82 18.25
CA LEU A 52 16.70 16.23 17.23
C LEU A 52 15.88 15.39 16.24
N GLU A 53 14.97 14.55 16.74
CA GLU A 53 14.04 13.78 15.91
C GLU A 53 13.16 14.71 15.04
N GLN A 54 12.59 15.76 15.62
CA GLN A 54 11.78 16.73 14.88
C GLN A 54 12.57 17.44 13.78
N ASN A 55 13.82 17.84 14.07
CA ASN A 55 14.68 18.44 13.07
C ASN A 55 15.01 17.45 11.95
N VAL A 56 15.27 16.19 12.31
CA VAL A 56 15.49 15.11 11.32
C VAL A 56 14.27 14.98 10.41
N LEU A 57 13.07 14.84 10.98
CA LEU A 57 11.83 14.72 10.19
C LEU A 57 11.57 15.95 9.32
N ALA A 58 11.94 17.15 9.76
CA ALA A 58 11.77 18.37 8.98
C ALA A 58 12.59 18.39 7.67
N PHE A 59 13.65 17.59 7.55
CA PHE A 59 14.38 17.43 6.29
C PHE A 59 13.52 16.79 5.19
N ALA A 60 12.50 16.00 5.52
CA ALA A 60 11.61 15.40 4.52
C ALA A 60 10.95 16.45 3.60
N SER A 61 10.69 17.65 4.14
CA SER A 61 10.09 18.77 3.39
C SER A 61 11.12 19.68 2.70
N GLN A 62 12.41 19.34 2.75
CA GLN A 62 13.49 20.10 2.11
C GLN A 62 14.05 19.37 0.90
N GLU A 63 14.68 20.12 0.00
CA GLU A 63 15.46 19.53 -1.08
C GLU A 63 16.71 18.84 -0.54
N PRO A 64 17.07 17.67 -1.11
CA PRO A 64 18.15 16.85 -0.60
C PRO A 64 19.51 17.43 -0.98
N ALA A 65 20.11 18.19 -0.06
CA ALA A 65 21.49 18.69 -0.19
C ALA A 65 22.52 17.64 0.26
N GLN A 66 23.74 17.69 -0.31
CA GLN A 66 24.81 16.71 -0.01
C GLN A 66 25.15 16.67 1.50
N GLY A 67 25.27 17.83 2.15
CA GLY A 67 25.54 17.91 3.59
C GLY A 67 24.43 17.28 4.44
N SER A 68 23.16 17.49 4.07
CA SER A 68 22.01 16.89 4.75
C SER A 68 21.95 15.37 4.54
N LYS A 69 22.27 14.87 3.33
CA LYS A 69 22.36 13.43 3.06
C LYS A 69 23.44 12.76 3.92
N GLN A 70 24.62 13.38 4.05
CA GLN A 70 25.70 12.87 4.88
C GLN A 70 25.30 12.83 6.36
N LEU A 71 24.75 13.93 6.88
CA LEU A 71 24.29 13.98 8.26
C LEU A 71 23.21 12.93 8.55
N LEU A 72 22.23 12.77 7.67
CA LEU A 72 21.19 11.77 7.84
C LEU A 72 21.73 10.34 7.73
N ALA A 73 22.72 10.09 6.87
CA ALA A 73 23.38 8.79 6.80
C ALA A 73 24.11 8.46 8.11
N GLU A 74 24.81 9.43 8.71
CA GLU A 74 25.43 9.26 10.03
C GLU A 74 24.38 9.01 11.12
N LEU A 75 23.31 9.82 11.15
CA LEU A 75 22.22 9.67 12.12
C LEU A 75 21.46 8.36 11.94
N SER A 76 21.38 7.82 10.72
CA SER A 76 20.69 6.54 10.45
C SER A 76 21.32 5.35 11.16
N LEU A 77 22.58 5.48 11.60
CA LEU A 77 23.31 4.46 12.37
C LEU A 77 23.24 4.71 13.89
N ARG A 78 22.61 5.81 14.33
CA ARG A 78 22.51 6.17 15.74
C ARG A 78 21.52 5.25 16.46
N GLU A 79 22.01 4.57 17.49
CA GLU A 79 21.15 3.86 18.43
C GLU A 79 20.38 4.82 19.36
N PRO A 80 19.14 4.46 19.76
CA PRO A 80 18.39 5.22 20.74
C PRO A 80 19.17 5.46 22.03
N LYS A 81 19.18 6.70 22.53
CA LYS A 81 19.92 7.06 23.75
C LYS A 81 19.08 7.02 25.02
N ILE A 82 17.75 7.10 24.91
CA ILE A 82 16.84 7.12 26.04
C ILE A 82 15.81 6.03 25.83
N LEU A 83 15.74 5.10 26.78
CA LEU A 83 14.73 4.06 26.84
C LEU A 83 13.73 4.37 27.96
N VAL A 84 12.46 4.04 27.72
CA VAL A 84 11.37 4.20 28.68
C VAL A 84 10.58 2.88 28.79
N PRO A 85 9.96 2.60 29.94
CA PRO A 85 9.10 1.42 30.09
C PRO A 85 7.91 1.48 29.12
N HIS A 86 7.59 0.35 28.49
CA HIS A 86 6.38 0.20 27.70
C HIS A 86 5.13 0.11 28.59
N GLU A 87 4.00 0.66 28.17
CA GLU A 87 2.77 0.72 28.99
C GLU A 87 2.23 -0.67 29.35
N GLU A 88 2.44 -1.65 28.46
CA GLU A 88 1.86 -3.00 28.59
C GLU A 88 2.85 -4.08 29.06
N GLY A 89 4.05 -3.74 29.56
CA GLY A 89 4.96 -4.78 30.05
C GLY A 89 6.34 -4.35 30.54
N ASN A 90 7.14 -5.36 30.92
CA ASN A 90 8.52 -5.21 31.43
C ASN A 90 9.57 -4.98 30.32
N VAL A 91 9.18 -4.39 29.19
CA VAL A 91 10.07 -4.13 28.06
C VAL A 91 10.39 -2.65 28.01
N LEU A 92 11.68 -2.33 27.79
CA LEU A 92 12.14 -0.98 27.54
C LEU A 92 12.06 -0.67 26.04
N VAL A 93 11.42 0.43 25.69
CA VAL A 93 11.29 0.92 24.32
C VAL A 93 11.99 2.27 24.14
N PRO A 94 12.45 2.62 22.93
CA PRO A 94 12.98 3.95 22.64
C PRO A 94 11.98 5.04 23.00
N PHE A 95 12.41 6.07 23.73
CA PHE A 95 11.59 7.27 23.93
C PHE A 95 11.35 8.00 22.60
N VAL A 96 12.39 8.09 21.78
CA VAL A 96 12.38 8.51 20.38
C VAL A 96 13.46 7.71 19.64
N ASP A 97 13.31 7.53 18.33
CA ASP A 97 14.30 6.86 17.49
C ASP A 97 14.74 7.76 16.34
N VAL A 98 15.72 8.63 16.65
CA VAL A 98 16.35 9.55 15.69
C VAL A 98 16.94 8.78 14.50
N GLY A 99 17.48 7.58 14.72
CA GLY A 99 18.02 6.75 13.66
C GLY A 99 16.95 6.24 12.71
N ALA A 100 15.80 5.80 13.24
CA ALA A 100 14.64 5.44 12.44
C ALA A 100 14.09 6.64 11.67
N ALA A 101 14.00 7.82 12.30
CA ALA A 101 13.59 9.05 11.63
C ALA A 101 14.53 9.41 10.47
N ALA A 102 15.84 9.26 10.64
CA ALA A 102 16.81 9.54 9.58
C ALA A 102 16.70 8.53 8.42
N ARG A 103 16.55 7.24 8.73
CA ARG A 103 16.28 6.20 7.72
C ARG A 103 14.99 6.49 6.96
N TYR A 104 13.94 6.92 7.65
CA TYR A 104 12.67 7.31 7.03
C TYR A 104 12.86 8.46 6.03
N VAL A 105 13.55 9.54 6.41
CA VAL A 105 13.77 10.70 5.53
C VAL A 105 14.60 10.33 4.30
N LEU A 106 15.66 9.53 4.47
CA LEU A 106 16.48 9.06 3.35
C LEU A 106 15.64 8.26 2.34
N ARG A 107 14.83 7.31 2.83
CA ARG A 107 13.93 6.52 1.96
C ARG A 107 12.87 7.37 1.29
N TYR A 108 12.35 8.38 2.01
CA TYR A 108 11.38 9.31 1.46
C TYR A 108 11.99 10.12 0.29
N TRP A 109 13.22 10.62 0.44
CA TRP A 109 13.91 11.29 -0.66
C TRP A 109 14.19 10.39 -1.85
N GLU A 110 14.64 9.14 -1.64
CA GLU A 110 14.84 8.16 -2.72
C GLU A 110 13.54 7.87 -3.48
N ARG A 111 12.43 7.72 -2.75
CA ARG A 111 11.09 7.55 -3.33
C ARG A 111 10.67 8.76 -4.15
N GLN A 112 10.87 9.99 -3.63
CA GLN A 112 10.52 11.21 -4.36
C GLN A 112 11.40 11.41 -5.60
N GLU A 113 12.68 11.10 -5.54
CA GLU A 113 13.58 11.14 -6.70
C GLU A 113 13.12 10.17 -7.79
N ALA A 114 12.81 8.92 -7.42
CA ALA A 114 12.27 7.93 -8.35
C ALA A 114 10.92 8.37 -8.94
N ARG A 115 10.02 8.95 -8.13
CA ARG A 115 8.74 9.51 -8.60
C ARG A 115 8.94 10.62 -9.62
N GLN A 116 9.82 11.58 -9.33
CA GLN A 116 10.10 12.70 -10.24
C GLN A 116 10.76 12.22 -11.55
N PHE A 117 11.67 11.25 -11.47
CA PHE A 117 12.22 10.59 -12.65
C PHE A 117 11.11 9.94 -13.48
N ALA A 118 10.27 9.13 -12.84
CA ALA A 118 9.19 8.39 -13.47
C ALA A 118 8.17 9.30 -14.18
N LEU A 119 7.74 10.40 -13.54
CA LEU A 119 6.84 11.39 -14.15
C LEU A 119 7.44 12.07 -15.38
N ARG A 120 8.74 12.42 -15.34
CA ARG A 120 9.43 13.02 -16.49
C ARG A 120 9.61 11.99 -17.60
N ALA A 121 9.96 10.76 -17.25
CA ALA A 121 10.15 9.67 -18.19
C ALA A 121 8.83 9.32 -18.90
N SER A 122 7.70 9.24 -18.19
CA SER A 122 6.40 8.99 -18.79
C SER A 122 5.99 10.13 -19.74
N ALA A 123 6.10 11.39 -19.31
CA ALA A 123 5.77 12.55 -20.13
C ALA A 123 6.66 12.70 -21.38
N ALA A 124 7.90 12.21 -21.33
CA ALA A 124 8.85 12.24 -22.44
C ALA A 124 8.82 10.97 -23.31
N ALA A 125 7.93 10.01 -23.04
CA ALA A 125 7.90 8.70 -23.70
C ALA A 125 9.26 7.95 -23.65
N ASP A 126 9.98 8.07 -22.54
CA ASP A 126 11.27 7.43 -22.35
C ASP A 126 11.12 5.93 -22.09
N THR A 127 11.49 5.13 -23.10
CA THR A 127 11.49 3.65 -23.06
C THR A 127 12.25 3.05 -21.87
N ARG A 128 13.15 3.79 -21.22
CA ARG A 128 13.89 3.32 -20.04
C ARG A 128 13.06 3.30 -18.75
N PHE A 129 11.83 3.81 -18.75
CA PHE A 129 10.95 3.84 -17.58
C PHE A 129 10.84 2.47 -16.90
N LEU A 130 10.47 1.43 -17.67
CA LEU A 130 10.28 0.08 -17.15
C LEU A 130 11.60 -0.56 -16.72
N ASP A 131 12.67 -0.41 -17.51
CA ASP A 131 13.99 -0.94 -17.17
C ASP A 131 14.53 -0.33 -15.86
N LYS A 132 14.27 0.95 -15.61
CA LYS A 132 14.62 1.61 -14.35
C LYS A 132 13.78 1.13 -13.19
N TYR A 133 12.49 0.85 -13.39
CA TYR A 133 11.66 0.23 -12.37
C TYR A 133 12.18 -1.16 -11.97
N PHE A 134 12.47 -2.01 -12.96
CA PHE A 134 12.92 -3.39 -12.71
C PHE A 134 14.31 -3.49 -12.06
N SER A 135 15.18 -2.51 -12.31
CA SER A 135 16.51 -2.44 -11.68
C SER A 135 16.53 -1.71 -10.33
N SER A 136 15.37 -1.22 -9.86
CA SER A 136 15.25 -0.45 -8.61
C SER A 136 14.95 -1.32 -7.40
N ASP A 137 15.39 -0.87 -6.22
CA ASP A 137 14.95 -1.44 -4.95
C ASP A 137 13.48 -1.09 -4.62
N ALA A 138 12.95 -1.71 -3.57
CA ALA A 138 11.56 -1.56 -3.16
C ALA A 138 11.15 -0.11 -2.84
N ASN A 139 12.03 0.74 -2.28
CA ASN A 139 11.69 2.12 -1.94
C ASN A 139 11.55 2.96 -3.21
N ARG A 140 12.49 2.79 -4.15
CA ARG A 140 12.44 3.47 -5.44
C ARG A 140 11.26 2.98 -6.27
N GLN A 141 10.97 1.68 -6.27
CA GLN A 141 9.78 1.12 -6.92
C GLN A 141 8.48 1.75 -6.40
N SER A 142 8.37 2.06 -5.10
CA SER A 142 7.22 2.84 -4.59
C SER A 142 7.11 4.22 -5.22
N GLY A 143 8.23 4.87 -5.55
CA GLY A 143 8.23 6.16 -6.25
C GLY A 143 7.68 6.06 -7.67
N PHE A 144 8.05 5.00 -8.41
CA PHE A 144 7.46 4.73 -9.73
C PHE A 144 5.95 4.47 -9.64
N ILE A 145 5.50 3.71 -8.64
CA ILE A 145 4.08 3.44 -8.42
C ILE A 145 3.31 4.75 -8.14
N ASP A 146 3.87 5.64 -7.30
CA ASP A 146 3.27 6.96 -7.08
C ASP A 146 3.16 7.75 -8.38
N ALA A 147 4.22 7.76 -9.19
CA ALA A 147 4.20 8.44 -10.47
C ALA A 147 3.12 7.90 -11.40
N VAL A 148 2.90 6.59 -11.44
CA VAL A 148 1.82 5.97 -12.24
C VAL A 148 0.43 6.39 -11.74
N ASN A 149 0.25 6.58 -10.43
CA ASN A 149 -1.03 7.05 -9.90
C ASN A 149 -1.30 8.53 -10.22
N ASP A 150 -0.25 9.32 -10.44
CA ASP A 150 -0.35 10.77 -10.71
C ASP A 150 -0.25 11.13 -12.20
N ALA A 151 0.26 10.21 -13.03
CA ALA A 151 0.50 10.46 -14.45
C ALA A 151 -0.81 10.43 -15.28
N PRO A 152 -0.91 11.28 -16.32
CA PRO A 152 -2.01 11.19 -17.29
C PRO A 152 -2.06 9.82 -17.98
N GLU A 153 -3.27 9.31 -18.24
CA GLU A 153 -3.50 8.02 -18.90
C GLU A 153 -2.73 7.89 -20.23
N GLN A 154 -2.75 8.94 -21.04
CA GLN A 154 -2.07 9.00 -22.34
C GLN A 154 -0.55 8.73 -22.25
N ASP A 155 0.09 9.14 -21.16
CA ASP A 155 1.53 8.98 -20.95
C ASP A 155 1.86 7.54 -20.53
N LEU A 156 0.89 6.82 -19.97
CA LEU A 156 1.04 5.45 -19.48
C LEU A 156 0.74 4.40 -20.55
N LEU A 157 -0.13 4.71 -21.52
CA LEU A 157 -0.56 3.77 -22.56
C LEU A 157 0.60 3.15 -23.35
N LEU A 158 1.69 3.90 -23.55
CA LEU A 158 2.85 3.41 -24.31
C LEU A 158 3.60 2.26 -23.63
N TYR A 159 3.50 2.15 -22.30
CA TYR A 159 4.20 1.13 -21.51
C TYR A 159 3.33 -0.10 -21.25
N ARG A 160 2.04 -0.04 -21.63
CA ARG A 160 1.04 -1.05 -21.27
C ARG A 160 1.37 -2.43 -21.82
N ASP A 161 1.69 -2.53 -23.11
CA ASP A 161 1.98 -3.82 -23.74
C ASP A 161 3.30 -4.41 -23.25
N GLU A 162 4.33 -3.59 -23.10
CA GLU A 162 5.62 -4.03 -22.56
C GLU A 162 5.49 -4.51 -21.10
N LEU A 163 4.67 -3.83 -20.28
CA LEU A 163 4.41 -4.25 -18.91
C LEU A 163 3.66 -5.59 -18.89
N LEU A 164 2.66 -5.78 -19.76
CA LEU A 164 1.93 -7.05 -19.87
C LEU A 164 2.85 -8.24 -20.15
N GLU A 165 3.86 -8.07 -20.99
CA GLU A 165 4.86 -9.10 -21.28
C GLU A 165 5.81 -9.35 -20.12
N LYS A 166 6.19 -8.30 -19.38
CA LYS A 166 7.20 -8.38 -18.31
C LYS A 166 6.67 -8.79 -16.94
N ILE A 167 5.36 -8.65 -16.64
CA ILE A 167 4.78 -8.96 -15.31
C ILE A 167 5.12 -10.38 -14.84
N SER A 168 4.93 -11.38 -15.70
CA SER A 168 5.12 -12.79 -15.34
C SER A 168 6.59 -13.18 -15.15
N LEU A 169 7.51 -12.41 -15.75
CA LEU A 169 8.94 -12.72 -15.76
C LEU A 169 9.70 -12.05 -14.60
N TYR A 170 9.32 -10.82 -14.25
CA TYR A 170 10.12 -9.98 -13.35
C TYR A 170 9.40 -9.58 -12.05
N GLY A 171 8.16 -10.01 -11.84
CA GLY A 171 7.42 -9.71 -10.61
C GLY A 171 7.03 -8.23 -10.52
N ALA A 172 6.35 -7.71 -11.54
CA ALA A 172 5.91 -6.32 -11.65
C ALA A 172 4.49 -6.06 -11.10
N ASP A 173 3.98 -6.94 -10.23
CA ASP A 173 2.57 -7.01 -9.87
C ASP A 173 2.03 -5.70 -9.28
N ARG A 174 2.80 -5.03 -8.42
CA ARG A 174 2.43 -3.73 -7.84
C ARG A 174 2.35 -2.60 -8.87
N LEU A 175 3.30 -2.53 -9.79
CA LEU A 175 3.28 -1.54 -10.87
C LEU A 175 2.12 -1.82 -11.83
N ALA A 176 1.90 -3.09 -12.17
CA ALA A 176 0.80 -3.51 -13.00
C ALA A 176 -0.56 -3.23 -12.36
N ALA A 177 -0.71 -3.43 -11.05
CA ALA A 177 -1.93 -3.08 -10.35
C ALA A 177 -2.20 -1.57 -10.37
N ALA A 178 -1.16 -0.75 -10.16
CA ALA A 178 -1.27 0.70 -10.26
C ALA A 178 -1.65 1.14 -11.69
N MET A 179 -0.97 0.59 -12.70
CA MET A 179 -1.23 0.93 -14.10
C MET A 179 -2.59 0.42 -14.58
N ALA A 180 -3.02 -0.77 -14.14
CA ALA A 180 -4.35 -1.31 -14.43
C ALA A 180 -5.44 -0.38 -13.90
N LYS A 181 -5.25 0.14 -12.67
CA LYS A 181 -6.15 1.11 -12.07
C LYS A 181 -6.16 2.43 -12.84
N SER A 182 -4.99 3.03 -13.08
CA SER A 182 -4.91 4.33 -13.76
C SER A 182 -5.48 4.28 -15.18
N LEU A 183 -5.31 3.17 -15.90
CA LEU A 183 -5.78 3.02 -17.28
C LEU A 183 -7.19 2.43 -17.42
N GLY A 184 -7.79 1.92 -16.34
CA GLY A 184 -8.99 1.09 -16.44
C GLY A 184 -8.78 -0.15 -17.32
N ASP A 185 -7.59 -0.76 -17.27
CA ASP A 185 -7.21 -1.83 -18.21
C ASP A 185 -7.53 -3.23 -17.66
N ALA A 186 -8.52 -3.88 -18.28
CA ALA A 186 -8.94 -5.23 -17.90
C ALA A 186 -7.87 -6.30 -18.16
N GLY A 187 -6.97 -6.09 -19.12
CA GLY A 187 -5.85 -6.99 -19.43
C GLY A 187 -4.79 -6.99 -18.34
N LEU A 188 -4.41 -5.80 -17.85
CA LEU A 188 -3.49 -5.65 -16.73
C LEU A 188 -4.11 -6.20 -15.45
N HIS A 189 -5.37 -5.88 -15.15
CA HIS A 189 -6.08 -6.48 -14.01
C HIS A 189 -6.10 -8.01 -14.08
N ARG A 190 -6.35 -8.59 -15.26
CA ARG A 190 -6.29 -10.04 -15.48
C ARG A 190 -4.91 -10.61 -15.14
N GLN A 191 -3.83 -9.96 -15.58
CA GLN A 191 -2.47 -10.44 -15.30
C GLN A 191 -2.12 -10.34 -13.81
N VAL A 192 -2.53 -9.27 -13.14
CA VAL A 192 -2.35 -9.12 -11.70
C VAL A 192 -3.09 -10.22 -10.94
N ILE A 193 -4.34 -10.53 -11.32
CA ILE A 193 -5.13 -11.60 -10.70
C ILE A 193 -4.50 -12.97 -10.95
N ARG A 194 -3.95 -13.24 -12.14
CA ARG A 194 -3.34 -14.55 -12.44
C ARG A 194 -1.99 -14.76 -11.78
N ASN A 195 -1.11 -13.77 -11.88
CA ASN A 195 0.32 -13.94 -11.62
C ASN A 195 0.84 -13.10 -10.47
N GLY A 196 0.06 -12.11 -10.00
CA GLY A 196 0.45 -11.25 -8.90
C GLY A 196 0.48 -12.00 -7.57
N SER A 197 1.28 -11.48 -6.64
CA SER A 197 1.31 -11.96 -5.26
C SER A 197 -0.09 -11.85 -4.62
N ALA A 198 -0.41 -12.76 -3.70
CA ALA A 198 -1.71 -12.80 -3.03
C ALA A 198 -2.12 -11.42 -2.45
N PRO A 199 -1.24 -10.66 -1.76
CA PRO A 199 -1.62 -9.35 -1.23
C PRO A 199 -2.02 -8.34 -2.31
N VAL A 200 -1.33 -8.35 -3.46
CA VAL A 200 -1.61 -7.41 -4.56
C VAL A 200 -2.89 -7.80 -5.30
N ALA A 201 -3.08 -9.10 -5.56
CA ALA A 201 -4.31 -9.60 -6.17
C ALA A 201 -5.53 -9.32 -5.28
N LEU A 202 -5.44 -9.56 -3.96
CA LEU A 202 -6.51 -9.24 -3.00
C LEU A 202 -6.87 -7.75 -3.01
N ALA A 203 -5.86 -6.86 -2.99
CA ALA A 203 -6.10 -5.43 -3.04
C ALA A 203 -6.73 -4.94 -4.36
N THR A 204 -6.63 -5.76 -5.42
CA THR A 204 -7.16 -5.43 -6.74
C THR A 204 -8.66 -5.73 -6.86
N LEU A 205 -9.17 -6.76 -6.19
CA LEU A 205 -10.57 -7.21 -6.39
C LEU A 205 -11.62 -6.14 -6.10
N PRO A 206 -11.55 -5.38 -4.97
CA PRO A 206 -12.59 -4.41 -4.61
C PRO A 206 -12.68 -3.21 -5.57
N VAL A 207 -11.60 -2.89 -6.28
CA VAL A 207 -11.55 -1.74 -7.19
C VAL A 207 -11.98 -2.08 -8.63
N LEU A 208 -12.19 -3.36 -8.96
CA LEU A 208 -12.54 -3.78 -10.32
C LEU A 208 -13.86 -3.17 -10.79
N GLN A 209 -14.86 -3.10 -9.92
CA GLN A 209 -16.16 -2.52 -10.26
C GLN A 209 -16.05 -1.04 -10.59
N GLU A 210 -15.28 -0.30 -9.80
CA GLU A 210 -15.07 1.15 -9.97
C GLU A 210 -14.30 1.44 -11.27
N ASN A 211 -13.25 0.66 -11.54
CA ASN A 211 -12.36 0.91 -12.68
C ASN A 211 -12.93 0.43 -14.03
N LEU A 212 -13.62 -0.71 -14.04
CA LEU A 212 -14.04 -1.38 -15.29
C LEU A 212 -15.55 -1.36 -15.49
N GLY A 213 -16.32 -1.05 -14.44
CA GLY A 213 -17.75 -1.23 -14.40
C GLY A 213 -18.19 -2.66 -14.07
N VAL A 214 -19.45 -2.79 -13.68
CA VAL A 214 -20.08 -4.03 -13.17
C VAL A 214 -19.97 -5.20 -14.15
N VAL A 215 -20.16 -4.95 -15.45
CA VAL A 215 -20.18 -6.01 -16.47
C VAL A 215 -18.77 -6.58 -16.72
N ALA A 216 -17.76 -5.72 -16.79
CA ALA A 216 -16.38 -6.14 -17.07
C ALA A 216 -15.67 -6.71 -15.82
N ALA A 217 -16.12 -6.37 -14.61
CA ALA A 217 -15.58 -6.90 -13.37
C ALA A 217 -15.90 -8.40 -13.17
N LEU A 218 -17.11 -8.86 -13.51
CA LEU A 218 -17.55 -10.24 -13.23
C LEU A 218 -16.63 -11.33 -13.81
N PRO A 219 -16.20 -11.29 -15.09
CA PRO A 219 -15.26 -12.28 -15.63
C PRO A 219 -13.91 -12.32 -14.91
N LEU A 220 -13.44 -11.19 -14.38
CA LEU A 220 -12.18 -11.12 -13.63
C LEU A 220 -12.33 -11.67 -12.21
N LEU A 221 -13.49 -11.46 -11.58
CA LEU A 221 -13.81 -12.08 -10.30
C LEU A 221 -13.99 -13.59 -10.42
N GLN A 222 -14.62 -14.07 -11.50
CA GLN A 222 -14.69 -15.50 -11.82
C GLN A 222 -13.30 -16.11 -12.00
N LEU A 223 -12.40 -15.40 -12.68
CA LEU A 223 -11.00 -15.82 -12.78
C LEU A 223 -10.33 -15.92 -11.41
N ALA A 224 -10.59 -14.97 -10.50
CA ALA A 224 -10.05 -15.01 -9.14
C ALA A 224 -10.55 -16.19 -8.30
N LEU A 225 -11.69 -16.81 -8.64
CA LEU A 225 -12.15 -18.05 -8.00
C LEU A 225 -11.23 -19.25 -8.29
N SER A 226 -10.42 -19.21 -9.36
CA SER A 226 -9.45 -20.28 -9.64
C SER A 226 -8.20 -20.24 -8.75
N ARG A 227 -8.14 -19.29 -7.81
CA ARG A 227 -7.00 -19.07 -6.92
C ARG A 227 -7.44 -19.15 -5.45
N ASP A 228 -7.08 -20.25 -4.79
CA ASP A 228 -7.46 -20.53 -3.40
C ASP A 228 -7.09 -19.39 -2.42
N ASP A 229 -5.96 -18.71 -2.66
CA ASP A 229 -5.45 -17.64 -1.81
C ASP A 229 -6.31 -16.35 -1.85
N ILE A 230 -7.12 -16.16 -2.89
CA ILE A 230 -7.96 -14.96 -3.07
C ILE A 230 -9.44 -15.27 -3.35
N ALA A 231 -9.81 -16.54 -3.59
CA ALA A 231 -11.14 -16.94 -4.01
C ALA A 231 -12.23 -16.48 -3.03
N SER A 232 -11.98 -16.59 -1.72
CA SER A 232 -12.95 -16.13 -0.72
C SER A 232 -13.27 -14.64 -0.84
N ALA A 233 -12.27 -13.79 -1.10
CA ALA A 233 -12.48 -12.37 -1.33
C ALA A 233 -13.24 -12.13 -2.64
N ALA A 234 -12.92 -12.87 -3.70
CA ALA A 234 -13.66 -12.79 -4.96
C ALA A 234 -15.16 -13.13 -4.80
N VAL A 235 -15.50 -14.13 -3.98
CA VAL A 235 -16.90 -14.46 -3.67
C VAL A 235 -17.64 -13.30 -2.99
N PHE A 236 -16.97 -12.57 -2.08
CA PHE A 236 -17.57 -11.39 -1.45
C PHE A 236 -17.82 -10.27 -2.47
N GLU A 237 -16.87 -10.02 -3.37
CA GLU A 237 -17.04 -9.00 -4.42
C GLU A 237 -18.12 -9.41 -5.43
N ILE A 238 -18.25 -10.69 -5.78
CA ILE A 238 -19.35 -11.20 -6.61
C ILE A 238 -20.70 -10.96 -5.92
N ALA A 239 -20.79 -11.17 -4.60
CA ALA A 239 -22.01 -10.90 -3.86
C ALA A 239 -22.38 -9.42 -3.84
N GLN A 240 -21.39 -8.53 -3.76
CA GLN A 240 -21.60 -7.09 -3.90
C GLN A 240 -22.13 -6.74 -5.29
N LEU A 241 -21.58 -7.31 -6.36
CA LEU A 241 -22.09 -7.14 -7.72
C LEU A 241 -23.53 -7.66 -7.88
N GLY A 242 -23.88 -8.75 -7.16
CA GLY A 242 -25.21 -9.38 -7.22
C GLY A 242 -26.38 -8.44 -6.89
N GLY A 243 -26.15 -7.38 -6.12
CA GLY A 243 -27.17 -6.34 -5.87
C GLY A 243 -27.51 -5.50 -7.11
N THR A 244 -26.65 -5.51 -8.13
CA THR A 244 -26.81 -4.72 -9.38
C THR A 244 -26.88 -5.58 -10.64
N LEU A 245 -26.22 -6.74 -10.64
CA LEU A 245 -26.10 -7.64 -11.79
C LEU A 245 -26.74 -8.99 -11.46
N PRO A 246 -27.88 -9.34 -12.09
CA PRO A 246 -28.55 -10.61 -11.86
C PRO A 246 -27.65 -11.84 -12.08
N GLN A 247 -26.77 -11.79 -13.09
CA GLN A 247 -25.82 -12.87 -13.39
C GLN A 247 -24.85 -13.14 -12.23
N ALA A 248 -24.41 -12.10 -11.51
CA ALA A 248 -23.55 -12.26 -10.34
C ALA A 248 -24.32 -12.86 -9.16
N ASN A 249 -25.59 -12.47 -8.98
CA ASN A 249 -26.46 -13.08 -7.98
C ASN A 249 -26.72 -14.57 -8.29
N ASP A 250 -27.01 -14.92 -9.55
CA ASP A 250 -27.21 -16.31 -9.95
C ASP A 250 -25.95 -17.16 -9.73
N LEU A 251 -24.77 -16.62 -10.07
CA LEU A 251 -23.48 -17.25 -9.79
C LEU A 251 -23.29 -17.46 -8.28
N LEU A 252 -23.57 -16.46 -7.45
CA LEU A 252 -23.47 -16.58 -5.99
C LEU A 252 -24.34 -17.73 -5.44
N TRP A 253 -25.56 -17.87 -5.97
CA TRP A 253 -26.45 -18.98 -5.61
C TRP A 253 -26.03 -20.33 -6.18
N GLN A 254 -25.21 -20.38 -7.22
CA GLN A 254 -24.58 -21.62 -7.67
C GLN A 254 -23.40 -21.98 -6.76
N LEU A 255 -22.59 -20.99 -6.37
CA LEU A 255 -21.43 -21.17 -5.51
C LEU A 255 -21.78 -21.71 -4.12
N ILE A 256 -22.98 -21.47 -3.59
CA ILE A 256 -23.39 -22.09 -2.32
C ILE A 256 -23.41 -23.63 -2.38
N ALA A 257 -23.64 -24.21 -3.56
CA ALA A 257 -23.58 -25.65 -3.78
C ALA A 257 -22.16 -26.14 -4.07
N ASP A 258 -21.23 -25.25 -4.42
CA ASP A 258 -19.83 -25.58 -4.75
C ASP A 258 -19.09 -26.14 -3.50
N PRO A 259 -18.47 -27.32 -3.58
CA PRO A 259 -17.65 -27.88 -2.51
C PRO A 259 -16.57 -26.93 -1.96
N GLU A 260 -15.90 -26.20 -2.84
CA GLU A 260 -14.73 -25.37 -2.52
C GLU A 260 -15.15 -24.01 -1.96
N HIS A 261 -16.13 -23.37 -2.61
CA HIS A 261 -16.48 -21.97 -2.33
C HIS A 261 -17.74 -21.79 -1.49
N GLY A 262 -18.50 -22.86 -1.21
CA GLY A 262 -19.85 -22.73 -0.66
C GLY A 262 -19.95 -22.13 0.74
N SER A 263 -18.92 -22.27 1.58
CA SER A 263 -18.89 -21.60 2.89
C SER A 263 -18.68 -20.09 2.75
N SER A 264 -17.81 -19.67 1.84
CA SER A 264 -17.58 -18.26 1.53
C SER A 264 -18.81 -17.64 0.86
N ALA A 265 -19.50 -18.39 -0.01
CA ALA A 265 -20.76 -17.97 -0.62
C ALA A 265 -21.86 -17.79 0.42
N ALA A 266 -21.99 -18.73 1.37
CA ALA A 266 -22.94 -18.60 2.47
C ALA A 266 -22.68 -17.35 3.33
N ALA A 267 -21.41 -17.07 3.65
CA ALA A 267 -21.03 -15.87 4.39
C ALA A 267 -21.28 -14.57 3.58
N ALA A 268 -21.01 -14.60 2.28
CA ALA A 268 -21.23 -13.47 1.38
C ALA A 268 -22.73 -13.17 1.19
N ILE A 269 -23.56 -14.20 0.97
CA ILE A 269 -25.03 -14.06 0.94
C ILE A 269 -25.52 -13.45 2.26
N ALA A 270 -25.05 -13.94 3.41
CA ALA A 270 -25.46 -13.39 4.71
C ALA A 270 -25.12 -11.89 4.87
N ARG A 271 -24.01 -11.44 4.28
CA ARG A 271 -23.58 -10.04 4.32
C ARG A 271 -24.47 -9.12 3.46
N TYR A 272 -25.06 -9.61 2.38
CA TYR A 272 -25.91 -8.81 1.49
C TYR A 272 -27.37 -9.28 1.47
N ALA A 273 -27.77 -10.08 2.46
CA ALA A 273 -29.09 -10.70 2.50
C ALA A 273 -30.21 -9.65 2.62
N ASP A 274 -31.19 -9.79 1.75
CA ASP A 274 -32.51 -9.17 1.85
C ASP A 274 -33.56 -10.20 2.29
N ARG A 275 -34.83 -9.78 2.38
CA ARG A 275 -35.93 -10.69 2.75
C ARG A 275 -36.06 -11.86 1.77
N HIS A 276 -35.78 -11.64 0.48
CA HIS A 276 -35.85 -12.70 -0.52
C HIS A 276 -34.74 -13.75 -0.32
N ALA A 277 -33.51 -13.31 -0.03
CA ALA A 277 -32.40 -14.20 0.30
C ALA A 277 -32.70 -15.05 1.54
N VAL A 278 -33.28 -14.47 2.59
CA VAL A 278 -33.70 -15.22 3.80
C VAL A 278 -34.72 -16.31 3.46
N ASN A 279 -35.74 -15.99 2.65
CA ASN A 279 -36.74 -16.97 2.23
C ASN A 279 -36.11 -18.10 1.42
N LYS A 280 -35.21 -17.77 0.48
CA LYS A 280 -34.49 -18.75 -0.34
C LYS A 280 -33.55 -19.62 0.50
N LEU A 281 -32.84 -19.07 1.47
CA LEU A 281 -32.03 -19.85 2.41
C LEU A 281 -32.90 -20.78 3.28
N SER A 282 -34.07 -20.30 3.71
CA SER A 282 -34.99 -21.08 4.52
C SER A 282 -35.54 -22.29 3.76
N SER A 283 -35.85 -22.15 2.47
CA SER A 283 -36.27 -23.30 1.65
C SER A 283 -35.15 -24.33 1.45
N LEU A 284 -33.89 -23.87 1.38
CA LEU A 284 -32.72 -24.75 1.27
C LEU A 284 -32.46 -25.61 2.51
N LEU A 285 -33.02 -25.25 3.68
CA LEU A 285 -32.94 -26.11 4.89
C LEU A 285 -33.65 -27.45 4.72
N SER A 286 -34.61 -27.53 3.81
CA SER A 286 -35.33 -28.77 3.47
C SER A 286 -34.68 -29.54 2.32
N SER A 287 -33.54 -29.07 1.78
CA SER A 287 -32.82 -29.76 0.71
C SER A 287 -32.39 -31.17 1.16
N PRO A 288 -32.40 -32.20 0.31
CA PRO A 288 -31.84 -33.52 0.64
C PRO A 288 -30.31 -33.49 0.77
N ASP A 289 -29.63 -32.51 0.19
CA ASP A 289 -28.18 -32.34 0.27
C ASP A 289 -27.76 -31.75 1.64
N SER A 290 -27.01 -32.54 2.42
CA SER A 290 -26.51 -32.13 3.73
C SER A 290 -25.56 -30.95 3.69
N LEU A 291 -24.72 -30.83 2.65
CA LEU A 291 -23.76 -29.73 2.53
C LEU A 291 -24.51 -28.42 2.29
N LEU A 292 -25.45 -28.44 1.34
CA LEU A 292 -26.29 -27.29 1.02
C LEU A 292 -27.14 -26.85 2.23
N ARG A 293 -27.75 -27.81 2.95
CA ARG A 293 -28.47 -27.53 4.21
C ARG A 293 -27.58 -26.85 5.26
N ASN A 294 -26.38 -27.37 5.48
CA ASN A 294 -25.46 -26.84 6.48
C ASN A 294 -25.00 -25.42 6.14
N ARG A 295 -24.74 -25.14 4.85
CA ARG A 295 -24.36 -23.81 4.36
C ARG A 295 -25.50 -22.81 4.45
N ALA A 296 -26.72 -23.23 4.12
CA ALA A 296 -27.92 -22.41 4.32
C ALA A 296 -28.14 -22.08 5.80
N SER A 297 -27.97 -23.05 6.70
CA SER A 297 -28.03 -22.83 8.14
C SER A 297 -26.94 -21.87 8.63
N LEU A 298 -25.71 -22.01 8.13
CA LEU A 298 -24.61 -21.08 8.43
C LEU A 298 -24.96 -19.65 8.02
N ALA A 299 -25.44 -19.45 6.79
CA ALA A 299 -25.83 -18.13 6.29
C ALA A 299 -26.91 -17.48 7.17
N LEU A 300 -27.96 -18.22 7.54
CA LEU A 300 -29.03 -17.72 8.41
C LEU A 300 -28.51 -17.33 9.80
N ARG A 301 -27.63 -18.13 10.40
CA ARG A 301 -27.00 -17.78 11.70
C ARG A 301 -26.17 -16.50 11.62
N LEU A 302 -25.46 -16.29 10.52
CA LEU A 302 -24.67 -15.08 10.29
C LEU A 302 -25.57 -13.84 10.12
N ILE A 303 -26.73 -14.00 9.47
CA ILE A 303 -27.75 -12.94 9.35
C ILE A 303 -28.28 -12.55 10.73
N ASP A 304 -28.71 -13.53 11.54
CA ASP A 304 -29.21 -13.30 12.90
C ASP A 304 -28.17 -12.61 13.78
N ARG A 305 -26.92 -13.08 13.74
CA ARG A 305 -25.82 -12.47 14.51
C ARG A 305 -25.59 -11.02 14.10
N ARG A 306 -25.66 -10.70 12.81
CA ARG A 306 -25.56 -9.32 12.34
C ARG A 306 -26.72 -8.46 12.84
N ALA A 307 -27.95 -8.97 12.78
CA ALA A 307 -29.12 -8.26 13.29
C ALA A 307 -29.00 -7.95 14.78
N SER A 308 -28.43 -8.86 15.58
CA SER A 308 -28.20 -8.66 17.02
C SER A 308 -27.11 -7.63 17.37
N LEU A 309 -26.24 -7.29 16.43
CA LEU A 309 -25.11 -6.35 16.63
C LEU A 309 -25.43 -4.91 16.20
N LEU A 310 -26.54 -4.70 15.49
CA LEU A 310 -27.04 -3.37 15.18
C LEU A 310 -27.91 -2.91 16.35
N PRO A 311 -27.56 -1.83 17.09
CA PRO A 311 -28.45 -1.30 18.10
C PRO A 311 -29.76 -0.90 17.40
N SER A 312 -30.87 -1.42 17.90
CA SER A 312 -32.21 -1.05 17.49
C SER A 312 -32.41 0.44 17.77
N GLY A 313 -32.12 1.28 16.78
CA GLY A 313 -32.46 2.69 16.78
C GLY A 313 -33.98 2.84 16.81
N ASP A 314 -34.47 3.44 17.90
CA ASP A 314 -35.77 4.07 18.09
C ASP A 314 -36.97 3.45 17.38
N ALA A 315 -37.69 2.60 18.10
CA ALA A 315 -39.15 2.54 18.01
C ALA A 315 -39.75 3.25 19.23
N GLY A 316 -39.60 4.58 19.25
CA GLY A 316 -40.44 5.47 20.05
C GLY A 316 -41.64 5.89 19.20
N ASN A 317 -42.78 5.25 19.44
CA ASN A 317 -44.12 5.78 19.19
C ASN A 317 -44.98 5.45 20.42
#